data_AF-A0A6M1YFB6-F1
#
_entry.id   AF-A0A6M1YFB6-F1
#
_cell.length_a   1.000
_cell.length_b   1.000
_cell.length_c   1.000
_cell.angle_alpha   90.00
_cell.angle_beta   90.00
_cell.angle_gamma   90.00
#
_symmetry.space_group_name_H-M   'P 1'
#
loop_
_entity.id
_entity.type
_entity.pdbx_description
1 polymer ?
#
loop_
_entity_poly.entity_id
_entity_poly.type
_entity_poly.pdbx_seq_one_letter_code
_entity_poly.pdbx_strand_id
1 'polypeptide(L)'
;MGTDMNFTKEELLVLQKYVSNTNSNVFVLRNLPEVIKGALFSRYSRSSLGLRKLLLKEFIQNEDLSINELTESHNSLENQILQIQKAQNFYDRILDGFGDDSIGELGGAHLALEKISI
;
A
#
# COMPACT_ATOMS: atom_id res chain seq x y z
N MET A 1 5.48 -9.86 -17.26
CA MET A 1 4.71 -9.25 -16.15
C MET A 1 5.57 -8.16 -15.52
N GLY A 2 5.20 -6.88 -15.71
CA GLY A 2 5.71 -5.70 -14.97
C GLY A 2 7.18 -5.28 -15.10
N THR A 3 7.66 -4.87 -16.27
CA THR A 3 9.01 -4.27 -16.49
C THR A 3 9.06 -2.75 -16.38
N ASP A 4 8.09 -2.11 -15.73
CA ASP A 4 8.07 -0.65 -15.60
C ASP A 4 8.77 -0.22 -14.30
N MET A 5 10.11 -0.11 -14.34
CA MET A 5 10.95 0.39 -13.23
C MET A 5 11.31 1.88 -13.34
N ASN A 6 10.78 2.62 -14.32
CA ASN A 6 11.06 4.05 -14.46
C ASN A 6 10.21 4.86 -13.47
N PHE A 7 10.75 5.08 -12.27
CA PHE A 7 10.22 5.99 -11.27
C PHE A 7 11.01 7.29 -11.27
N THR A 8 10.35 8.43 -11.01
CA THR A 8 11.05 9.69 -10.76
C THR A 8 11.77 9.66 -9.41
N LYS A 9 12.65 10.66 -9.16
CA LYS A 9 13.35 10.76 -7.87
C LYS A 9 12.36 10.93 -6.71
N GLU A 10 11.32 11.73 -6.93
CA GLU A 10 10.26 12.00 -5.96
C GLU A 10 9.46 10.73 -5.66
N GLU A 11 9.10 9.97 -6.69
CA GLU A 11 8.38 8.71 -6.56
C GLU A 11 9.21 7.66 -5.80
N LEU A 12 10.52 7.59 -6.07
CA LEU A 12 11.44 6.71 -5.36
C LEU A 12 11.53 7.08 -3.88
N LEU A 13 11.56 8.36 -3.53
CA LEU A 13 11.59 8.81 -2.14
C LEU A 13 10.33 8.42 -1.37
N VAL A 14 9.17 8.49 -2.04
CA VAL A 14 7.90 8.04 -1.48
C VAL A 14 7.88 6.51 -1.31
N LEU A 15 8.23 5.76 -2.36
CA LEU A 15 8.23 4.30 -2.34
C LEU A 15 9.16 3.73 -1.27
N GLN A 16 10.34 4.33 -1.04
CA GLN A 16 11.29 3.89 -0.02
C GLN A 16 10.70 3.83 1.40
N LYS A 17 9.63 4.58 1.69
CA LYS A 17 8.94 4.53 2.98
C LYS A 17 8.13 3.24 3.15
N TYR A 18 7.68 2.65 2.05
CA TYR A 18 6.72 1.54 2.05
C TYR A 18 7.27 0.24 1.46
N VAL A 19 8.41 0.27 0.76
CA VAL A 19 9.07 -0.93 0.23
C VAL A 19 10.53 -1.02 0.67
N SER A 20 11.01 -2.23 0.96
CA SER A 20 12.40 -2.45 1.37
C SER A 20 13.43 -2.21 0.27
N ASN A 21 13.02 -2.33 -1.00
CA ASN A 21 13.88 -2.13 -2.16
C ASN A 21 13.00 -1.72 -3.36
N THR A 22 13.39 -0.66 -4.06
CA THR A 22 12.66 -0.09 -5.20
C THR A 22 13.04 -0.71 -6.54
N ASN A 23 14.17 -1.40 -6.63
CA ASN A 23 14.79 -1.82 -7.89
C ASN A 23 15.01 -3.34 -8.02
N SER A 24 15.03 -4.08 -6.91
CA SER A 24 15.19 -5.55 -6.90
C SER A 24 13.88 -6.26 -7.26
N ASN A 25 13.92 -7.49 -7.75
CA ASN A 25 12.69 -8.28 -7.93
C ASN A 25 12.12 -8.79 -6.59
N VAL A 26 12.95 -8.83 -5.54
CA VAL A 26 12.56 -9.31 -4.20
C VAL A 26 12.58 -8.13 -3.23
N PHE A 27 11.44 -7.89 -2.58
CA PHE A 27 11.26 -6.79 -1.64
C PHE A 27 10.08 -7.08 -0.69
N VAL A 28 10.02 -6.31 0.40
CA VAL A 28 9.01 -6.43 1.46
C VAL A 28 8.24 -5.13 1.58
N LEU A 29 6.92 -5.23 1.76
CA LEU A 29 6.06 -4.09 2.11
C LEU A 29 6.20 -3.75 3.60
N ARG A 30 6.35 -2.47 3.91
CA ARG A 30 6.59 -1.93 5.27
C ARG A 30 5.69 -0.73 5.51
N ASN A 31 5.42 -0.41 6.78
CA ASN A 31 4.74 0.82 7.17
C ASN A 31 3.38 1.06 6.48
N LEU A 32 2.68 -0.02 6.11
CA LEU A 32 1.34 0.00 5.53
C LEU A 32 0.38 -0.69 6.49
N PRO A 33 -0.84 -0.16 6.71
CA PRO A 33 -1.89 -0.89 7.41
C PRO A 33 -2.20 -2.22 6.70
N GLU A 34 -2.58 -3.26 7.44
CA GLU A 34 -2.83 -4.59 6.85
C GLU A 34 -3.94 -4.57 5.80
N VAL A 35 -4.99 -3.78 6.06
CA VAL A 35 -6.08 -3.57 5.10
C VAL A 35 -5.60 -3.06 3.74
N ILE A 36 -4.60 -2.15 3.74
CA ILE A 36 -3.99 -1.66 2.50
C ILE A 36 -3.22 -2.75 1.79
N LYS A 37 -2.44 -3.56 2.53
CA LYS A 37 -1.68 -4.65 1.93
C LYS A 37 -2.62 -5.64 1.25
N GLY A 38 -3.77 -5.93 1.87
CA GLY A 38 -4.77 -6.82 1.27
C GLY A 38 -5.45 -6.27 0.06
N ALA A 39 -5.91 -5.02 0.12
CA ALA A 39 -6.45 -4.33 -1.04
C ALA A 39 -5.44 -4.30 -2.21
N LEU A 40 -4.18 -3.98 -1.91
CA LEU A 40 -3.09 -3.92 -2.88
C LEU A 40 -2.85 -5.28 -3.56
N PHE A 41 -2.75 -6.38 -2.80
CA PHE A 41 -2.57 -7.71 -3.38
C PHE A 41 -3.80 -8.19 -4.16
N SER A 42 -5.01 -7.91 -3.64
CA SER A 42 -6.28 -8.18 -4.32
C SER A 42 -6.36 -7.47 -5.67
N ARG A 43 -5.84 -6.25 -5.79
CA ARG A 43 -5.75 -5.53 -7.07
C ARG A 43 -4.59 -5.94 -7.94
N TYR A 44 -3.45 -6.25 -7.37
CA TYR A 44 -2.31 -6.73 -8.12
C TYR A 44 -2.64 -8.00 -8.92
N SER A 45 -3.40 -8.93 -8.34
CA SER A 45 -3.88 -10.14 -9.01
C SER A 45 -4.66 -9.87 -10.32
N ARG A 46 -5.31 -8.70 -10.42
CA ARG A 46 -6.17 -8.30 -11.54
C ARG A 46 -5.56 -7.20 -12.41
N SER A 47 -4.35 -6.75 -12.11
CA SER A 47 -3.69 -5.62 -12.76
C SER A 47 -2.55 -6.09 -13.68
N SER A 48 -2.29 -5.34 -14.75
CA SER A 48 -1.11 -5.53 -15.61
C SER A 48 0.13 -4.78 -15.08
N LEU A 49 -0.05 -3.91 -14.08
CA LEU A 49 1.02 -3.11 -13.47
C LEU A 49 1.84 -3.91 -12.46
N GLY A 50 3.11 -3.55 -12.30
CA GLY A 50 3.93 -4.04 -11.19
C GLY A 50 3.43 -3.49 -9.84
N LEU A 51 3.58 -4.28 -8.77
CA LEU A 51 3.07 -3.97 -7.43
C LEU A 51 3.46 -2.58 -6.91
N ARG A 52 4.70 -2.13 -7.16
CA ARG A 52 5.18 -0.79 -6.75
C ARG A 52 4.46 0.35 -7.48
N LYS A 53 4.27 0.19 -8.79
CA LYS A 53 3.60 1.19 -9.62
C LYS A 53 2.12 1.25 -9.27
N LEU A 54 1.53 0.10 -8.96
CA LEU A 54 0.17 0.01 -8.43
C LEU A 54 0.03 0.73 -7.09
N LEU A 55 0.91 0.44 -6.12
CA LEU A 55 0.93 1.11 -4.82
C LEU A 55 1.04 2.63 -4.98
N LEU A 56 2.00 3.09 -5.78
CA LEU A 56 2.22 4.52 -5.98
C LEU A 56 1.00 5.20 -6.62
N LYS A 57 0.50 4.65 -7.73
CA LYS A 57 -0.55 5.29 -8.54
C LYS A 57 -1.92 5.22 -7.88
N GLU A 58 -2.29 4.06 -7.33
CA GLU A 58 -3.66 3.82 -6.87
C GLU A 58 -3.86 4.03 -5.37
N PHE A 59 -2.79 3.95 -4.56
CA PHE A 59 -2.91 4.05 -3.10
C PHE A 59 -2.19 5.27 -2.52
N ILE A 60 -1.16 5.82 -3.18
CA ILE A 60 -0.44 6.98 -2.64
C ILE A 60 -0.81 8.28 -3.35
N GLN A 61 -0.86 8.26 -4.68
CA GLN A 61 -1.14 9.45 -5.50
C GLN A 61 -2.63 9.66 -5.78
N ASN A 62 -3.47 8.65 -5.53
CA ASN A 62 -4.90 8.77 -5.74
C ASN A 62 -5.54 9.43 -4.52
N GLU A 63 -6.09 10.63 -4.68
CA GLU A 63 -6.70 11.42 -3.59
C GLU A 63 -7.77 10.60 -2.85
N ASP A 64 -8.60 9.85 -3.57
CA ASP A 64 -9.69 9.04 -2.99
C ASP A 64 -9.23 7.88 -2.10
N LEU A 65 -7.99 7.43 -2.27
CA LEU A 65 -7.40 6.29 -1.57
C LEU A 65 -6.06 6.63 -0.90
N SER A 66 -5.76 7.92 -0.72
CA SER A 66 -4.42 8.36 -0.33
C SER A 66 -4.13 8.07 1.15
N ILE A 67 -3.14 7.22 1.41
CA ILE A 67 -2.72 6.86 2.78
C ILE A 67 -2.16 8.09 3.54
N ASN A 68 -1.74 9.13 2.82
CA ASN A 68 -1.23 10.36 3.41
C ASN A 68 -2.29 11.07 4.27
N GLU A 69 -3.57 10.99 3.88
CA GLU A 69 -4.68 11.61 4.63
C GLU A 69 -4.88 11.01 6.02
N LEU A 70 -4.39 9.77 6.26
CA LEU A 70 -4.43 9.11 7.56
C LEU A 70 -3.28 9.54 8.49
N THR A 71 -2.26 10.21 7.96
CA THR A 71 -1.00 10.47 8.67
C THR A 71 -0.78 11.93 9.07
N GLU A 72 -1.64 12.86 8.64
CA GLU A 72 -1.52 14.29 8.92
C GLU A 72 -2.03 14.67 10.32
N SER A 73 -1.15 14.58 11.31
CA SER A 73 -1.45 14.98 12.69
C SER A 73 -1.51 16.49 12.87
N HIS A 74 -2.69 17.10 12.68
CA HIS A 74 -2.96 18.50 13.03
C HIS A 74 -3.78 18.62 14.34
N ASN A 75 -3.22 19.34 15.32
CA ASN A 75 -3.68 19.43 16.71
C ASN A 75 -4.93 20.32 16.93
N SER A 76 -6.09 19.96 16.35
CA SER A 76 -7.39 20.50 16.82
C SER A 76 -8.44 19.40 16.92
N LEU A 77 -9.33 19.50 17.90
CA LEU A 77 -10.36 18.50 18.20
C LEU A 77 -11.34 18.28 17.03
N GLU A 78 -11.67 19.36 16.31
CA GLU A 78 -12.51 19.33 15.10
C GLU A 78 -11.81 18.59 13.95
N ASN A 79 -10.49 18.79 13.79
CA ASN A 79 -9.71 18.08 12.77
C ASN A 79 -9.54 16.59 13.11
N GLN A 80 -9.55 16.20 14.39
CA GLN A 80 -9.52 14.78 14.77
C GLN A 80 -10.79 14.04 14.35
N ILE A 81 -11.98 14.65 14.53
CA ILE A 81 -13.25 14.06 14.10
C ILE A 81 -13.28 13.93 12.57
N LEU A 82 -12.83 14.97 11.85
CA LEU A 82 -12.75 14.95 10.39
C LEU A 82 -11.78 13.86 9.90
N GLN A 83 -10.62 13.69 10.55
CA GLN A 83 -9.67 12.63 10.21
C GLN A 83 -10.24 11.23 10.46
N ILE A 84 -10.97 11.03 11.56
CA ILE A 84 -11.63 9.75 11.84
C ILE A 84 -12.68 9.44 10.78
N GLN A 85 -13.47 10.43 10.36
CA GLN A 85 -14.48 10.26 9.30
C GLN A 85 -13.84 9.95 7.94
N LYS A 86 -12.75 10.65 7.58
CA LYS A 86 -11.99 10.37 6.37
C LYS A 86 -11.38 8.97 6.40
N ALA A 87 -10.81 8.58 7.54
CA ALA A 87 -10.27 7.25 7.73
C ALA A 87 -11.36 6.17 7.57
N GLN A 88 -12.52 6.37 8.18
CA GLN A 88 -13.64 5.45 8.05
C GLN A 88 -14.11 5.33 6.60
N ASN A 89 -14.36 6.44 5.92
CA ASN A 89 -14.77 6.44 4.51
C ASN A 89 -13.72 5.77 3.61
N PHE A 90 -12.44 5.99 3.91
CA PHE A 90 -11.34 5.33 3.23
C PHE A 90 -11.41 3.80 3.44
N TYR A 91 -11.56 3.34 4.68
CA TYR A 91 -11.70 1.91 4.99
C TYR A 91 -12.93 1.30 4.32
N ASP A 92 -14.09 1.97 4.37
CA ASP A 92 -15.33 1.50 3.74
C ASP A 92 -15.13 1.33 2.23
N ARG A 93 -14.52 2.30 1.56
CA ARG A 93 -14.19 2.20 0.12
C ARG A 93 -13.24 1.05 -0.19
N ILE A 94 -12.28 0.78 0.69
CA ILE A 94 -11.37 -0.34 0.53
C ILE A 94 -12.12 -1.68 0.68
N LEU A 95 -12.96 -1.82 1.71
CA LEU A 95 -13.72 -3.04 1.97
C LEU A 95 -14.76 -3.30 0.86
N ASP A 96 -15.49 -2.26 0.45
CA ASP A 96 -16.48 -2.33 -0.64
C ASP A 96 -15.80 -2.65 -1.99
N GLY A 97 -14.67 -1.98 -2.28
CA GLY A 97 -13.99 -2.08 -3.57
C GLY A 97 -13.13 -3.32 -3.74
N PHE A 98 -12.60 -3.88 -2.64
CA PHE A 98 -11.58 -4.93 -2.67
C PHE A 98 -11.93 -6.19 -1.87
N GLY A 99 -13.06 -6.20 -1.16
CA GLY A 99 -13.70 -7.35 -0.50
C GLY A 99 -13.49 -7.38 1.02
N ASP A 100 -14.55 -7.67 1.77
CA ASP A 100 -14.55 -7.72 3.24
C ASP A 100 -13.87 -8.98 3.80
N ASP A 101 -14.22 -10.16 3.27
CA ASP A 101 -13.83 -11.44 3.88
C ASP A 101 -12.36 -11.85 3.62
N SER A 102 -11.71 -11.36 2.56
CA SER A 102 -10.34 -11.80 2.18
C SER A 102 -9.21 -10.89 2.65
N ILE A 103 -9.51 -9.64 3.03
CA ILE A 103 -8.49 -8.66 3.47
C ILE A 103 -8.04 -8.97 4.90
N GLY A 104 -8.95 -9.47 5.75
CA GLY A 104 -8.67 -9.85 7.14
C GLY A 104 -7.88 -11.15 7.31
N GLU A 105 -7.80 -12.00 6.28
CA GLU A 105 -7.03 -13.26 6.32
C GLU A 105 -5.53 -13.08 6.07
N LEU A 106 -5.08 -11.87 5.74
CA LEU A 106 -3.68 -11.54 5.54
C LEU A 106 -2.96 -11.38 6.90
N GLY A 107 -2.76 -12.51 7.57
CA GLY A 107 -2.04 -12.58 8.83
C GLY A 107 -0.94 -13.63 8.79
N GLY A 108 0.23 -13.28 8.23
CA GLY A 108 1.51 -13.95 8.50
C GLY A 108 2.59 -13.76 7.43
N ALA A 109 3.78 -13.27 7.82
CA ALA A 109 4.98 -13.27 6.97
C ALA A 109 6.22 -13.70 7.77
N HIS A 110 6.74 -14.88 7.49
CA HIS A 110 8.03 -15.36 8.02
C HIS A 110 8.92 -15.76 6.84
N LEU A 111 10.16 -15.29 6.82
CA LEU A 111 11.08 -15.50 5.70
C LEU A 111 12.44 -16.02 6.21
N ALA A 112 12.88 -17.17 5.71
CA ALA A 112 14.21 -17.75 5.94
C ALA A 112 14.77 -18.29 4.61
N LEU A 113 16.05 -18.07 4.33
CA LEU A 113 16.67 -18.25 3.01
C LEU A 113 18.08 -18.84 3.16
N GLU A 114 18.36 -20.03 2.60
CA GLU A 114 19.69 -20.68 2.62
C GLU A 114 20.09 -21.26 1.25
N LYS A 115 21.39 -21.22 0.91
CA LYS A 115 22.05 -21.77 -0.32
C LYS A 115 21.36 -21.51 -1.66
N ILE A 116 21.05 -20.27 -1.97
CA ILE A 116 20.53 -19.87 -3.28
C ILE A 116 21.76 -19.64 -4.18
N SER A 117 22.04 -20.33 -5.31
CA SER A 117 21.30 -21.24 -6.20
C SER A 117 21.74 -22.71 -6.05
N ILE A 118 20.74 -23.62 -6.07
CA ILE A 118 20.71 -25.05 -5.68
C ILE A 118 21.40 -25.38 -4.35
#